data_AF-A0A2S2P002-F1
#
_entry.id   AF-A0A2S2P002-F1
#
_cell.length_a   1.000
_cell.length_b   1.000
_cell.length_c   1.000
_cell.angle_alpha   90.00
_cell.angle_beta   90.00
_cell.angle_gamma   90.00
#
_symmetry.space_group_name_H-M   'P 1'
#
loop_
_entity.id
_entity.type
_entity.pdbx_description
1 polymer ?
#
loop_
_entity_poly.entity_id
_entity_poly.type
_entity_poly.pdbx_seq_one_letter_code
_entity_poly.pdbx_strand_id
1 'polypeptide(L)'
;LKAQQDDIEVKTLTSEARMNGCGSYIVENDLLYEVRDDRKLLVIPKGMQKELIRNAHNVGHFGVKKVVELLDREYSISNVREKVERFIRNCVHCILINRKQGKQEGFLNTIDKGDLPLHTWHIDFLGPLTNTPRGYKHIL
;
A
#
# COMPACT_ATOMS: atom_id res chain seq x y z
N LEU A 1 22.36 18.24 9.27
CA LEU A 1 21.83 18.10 7.89
C LEU A 1 21.17 19.41 7.47
N LYS A 2 21.57 20.02 6.36
CA LYS A 2 20.98 21.28 5.87
C LYS A 2 19.45 21.19 5.70
N ALA A 3 18.94 20.03 5.31
CA ALA A 3 17.51 19.80 5.12
C ALA A 3 16.65 20.01 6.39
N GLN A 4 17.13 19.63 7.59
CA GLN A 4 16.42 19.93 8.84
C GLN A 4 16.48 21.42 9.18
N GLN A 5 17.58 22.08 8.82
CA GLN A 5 17.78 23.52 8.98
C GLN A 5 17.08 24.37 7.90
N ASP A 6 16.30 23.77 7.00
CA ASP A 6 15.48 24.49 6.03
C ASP A 6 13.98 24.28 6.30
N ASP A 7 13.62 23.24 7.05
CA ASP A 7 12.24 22.89 7.41
C ASP A 7 11.76 23.67 8.64
N ILE A 8 10.74 24.51 8.46
CA ILE A 8 10.19 25.39 9.50
C ILE A 8 9.68 24.59 10.71
N GLU A 9 9.01 23.46 10.48
CA GLU A 9 8.41 22.65 11.55
C GLU A 9 9.50 22.00 12.39
N VAL A 10 10.52 21.43 11.72
CA VAL A 10 11.68 20.81 12.39
C VAL A 10 12.51 21.86 13.14
N LYS A 11 12.67 23.07 12.59
CA LYS A 11 13.36 24.17 13.27
C LYS A 11 12.69 24.54 14.59
N THR A 12 11.37 24.74 14.58
CA THR A 12 10.60 25.12 15.76
C THR A 12 10.78 24.06 16.86
N LEU A 13 10.62 22.78 16.50
CA LEU A 13 10.85 21.66 17.42
C LEU A 13 12.28 21.61 17.95
N THR A 14 13.27 21.91 17.10
CA THR A 14 14.68 21.96 17.50
C THR A 14 14.95 23.08 18.51
N SER A 15 14.38 24.27 18.32
CA SER A 15 14.51 25.37 19.29
C SER A 15 13.81 25.07 20.61
N GLU A 16 12.63 24.46 20.57
CA GLU A 16 11.87 24.08 21.77
C GLU A 16 12.60 22.98 22.56
N ALA A 17 13.13 21.97 21.87
CA ALA A 17 13.91 20.90 22.49
C ALA A 17 15.17 21.44 23.21
N ARG A 18 15.83 22.46 22.62
CA ARG A 18 17.00 23.12 23.22
C ARG A 18 16.65 24.00 24.43
N MET A 19 15.49 24.66 24.41
CA MET A 19 15.11 25.63 25.45
C MET A 19 14.46 24.99 26.67
N ASN A 20 13.52 24.06 26.45
CA ASN A 20 12.63 23.58 27.52
C ASN A 20 12.84 22.10 27.86
N GLY A 21 13.75 21.40 27.17
CA GLY A 21 13.92 19.97 27.33
C GLY A 21 12.60 19.23 27.09
N CYS A 22 12.13 19.22 25.85
CA CYS A 22 10.91 18.46 25.52
C CYS A 22 11.19 16.97 25.76
N GLY A 23 10.51 16.35 26.72
CA GLY A 23 10.85 15.00 27.20
C GLY A 23 10.90 13.90 26.13
N SER A 24 10.29 14.13 24.97
CA SER A 24 10.29 13.20 23.82
C SER A 24 11.26 13.58 22.69
N TYR A 25 11.96 14.72 22.75
CA TYR A 25 12.86 15.16 21.66
C TYR A 25 14.25 15.53 22.18
N ILE A 26 15.27 15.07 21.47
CA ILE A 26 16.67 15.35 21.78
C ILE A 26 17.39 15.87 20.53
N VAL A 27 18.40 16.72 20.75
CA VAL A 27 19.23 17.25 19.67
C VAL A 27 20.65 16.72 19.85
N GLU A 28 21.15 15.96 18.88
CA GLU A 28 22.50 15.40 18.87
C GLU A 28 23.18 15.70 17.53
N ASN A 29 24.40 16.24 17.54
CA ASN A 29 25.15 16.59 16.32
C ASN A 29 24.34 17.49 15.35
N ASP A 30 23.61 18.47 15.89
CA ASP A 30 22.70 19.36 15.14
C ASP A 30 21.59 18.62 14.37
N LEU A 31 21.22 17.42 14.81
CA LEU A 31 20.10 16.66 14.30
C LEU A 31 19.04 16.47 15.39
N LEU A 32 17.78 16.67 15.01
CA LEU A 32 16.63 16.40 15.87
C LEU A 32 16.25 14.93 15.82
N TYR A 33 16.13 14.32 17.00
CA TYR A 33 15.63 12.97 17.20
C TYR A 33 14.41 12.99 18.12
N GLU A 34 13.49 12.06 17.89
CA GLU A 34 12.41 11.75 18.80
C GLU A 34 12.75 10.47 19.58
N VAL A 35 12.54 10.48 20.89
CA VAL A 35 12.73 9.32 21.77
C VAL A 35 11.39 8.63 21.96
N ARG A 36 11.28 7.39 21.48
CA ARG A 36 10.10 6.52 21.65
C ARG A 36 10.56 5.13 22.08
N ASP A 37 10.02 4.62 23.19
CA ASP A 37 10.37 3.29 23.73
C ASP A 37 11.90 3.06 23.82
N ASP A 38 12.62 4.02 24.41
CA ASP A 38 14.09 4.03 24.52
C ASP A 38 14.87 4.01 23.19
N ARG A 39 14.20 4.19 22.04
CA ARG A 39 14.81 4.31 20.71
C ARG A 39 14.85 5.76 20.27
N LYS A 40 15.97 6.15 19.66
CA LYS A 40 16.16 7.45 19.02
C LYS A 40 15.81 7.34 17.54
N LEU A 41 14.74 8.02 17.13
CA LEU A 41 14.27 8.05 15.75
C LEU A 41 14.60 9.40 15.13
N LEU A 42 15.25 9.40 13.96
CA LEU A 42 15.62 10.65 13.29
C LEU A 42 14.36 11.34 12.76
N VAL A 43 14.14 12.59 13.15
CA VAL A 43 13.00 13.38 12.65
C VAL A 43 13.26 13.79 11.20
N ILE A 44 12.40 13.34 10.28
CA ILE A 44 12.64 13.57 8.84
C ILE A 44 11.91 14.83 8.36
N PRO A 45 12.62 15.79 7.73
CA PRO A 45 12.03 16.96 7.07
C PRO A 45 11.00 16.60 5.99
N LYS A 46 9.98 17.44 5.83
CA LYS A 46 8.88 17.23 4.88
C LYS A 46 9.35 16.97 3.45
N GLY A 47 10.41 17.63 3.01
CA GLY A 47 11.00 17.47 1.67
C GLY A 47 11.54 16.07 1.38
N MET A 48 11.99 15.34 2.41
CA MET A 48 12.64 14.02 2.26
C MET A 48 11.67 12.85 2.45
N GLN A 49 10.56 13.06 3.15
CA GLN A 49 9.61 12.00 3.52
C GLN A 49 9.07 11.23 2.30
N LYS A 50 8.79 11.91 1.18
CA LYS A 50 8.26 11.28 -0.04
C LYS A 50 9.23 10.25 -0.62
N GLU A 51 10.53 10.54 -0.57
CA GLU A 51 11.56 9.66 -1.09
C GLU A 51 11.74 8.41 -0.21
N LEU A 52 11.74 8.59 1.12
CA LEU A 52 11.78 7.45 2.04
C LEU A 52 10.58 6.52 1.88
N ILE A 53 9.37 7.08 1.79
CA ILE A 53 8.15 6.31 1.53
C ILE A 53 8.25 5.56 0.20
N ARG A 54 8.74 6.22 -0.86
CA ARG A 54 8.95 5.60 -2.18
C ARG A 54 9.92 4.43 -2.08
N ASN A 55 11.05 4.62 -1.42
CA ASN A 55 12.09 3.59 -1.31
C ASN A 55 11.56 2.37 -0.53
N ALA A 56 10.91 2.60 0.62
CA ALA A 56 10.32 1.54 1.42
C ALA A 56 9.19 0.78 0.70
N HIS A 57 8.36 1.49 -0.07
CA HIS A 57 7.32 0.86 -0.89
C HIS A 57 7.92 0.01 -2.03
N ASN A 58 8.93 0.52 -2.72
CA ASN A 58 9.50 -0.12 -3.92
C ASN A 58 10.34 -1.39 -3.64
N VAL A 59 10.66 -1.71 -2.38
CA VAL A 59 11.33 -2.98 -2.03
C VAL A 59 10.50 -4.19 -2.45
N GLY A 60 9.17 -4.09 -2.40
CA GLY A 60 8.27 -5.20 -2.72
C GLY A 60 6.83 -4.80 -2.98
N HIS A 61 6.58 -3.54 -3.35
CA HIS A 61 5.25 -2.95 -3.45
C HIS A 61 4.40 -3.16 -2.18
N PHE A 62 5.06 -3.05 -1.02
CA PHE A 62 4.46 -3.37 0.25
C PHE A 62 3.24 -2.47 0.55
N GLY A 63 2.24 -3.08 1.17
CA GLY A 63 1.06 -2.37 1.68
C GLY A 63 1.39 -1.46 2.86
N VAL A 64 0.41 -0.63 3.22
CA VAL A 64 0.54 0.46 4.22
C VAL A 64 1.19 -0.01 5.51
N LYS A 65 0.67 -1.09 6.12
CA LYS A 65 1.15 -1.61 7.40
C LYS A 65 2.65 -1.89 7.39
N LYS A 66 3.15 -2.54 6.33
CA LYS A 66 4.55 -2.95 6.25
C LYS A 66 5.48 -1.78 5.96
N VAL A 67 5.05 -0.84 5.11
CA VAL A 67 5.83 0.39 4.85
C VAL A 67 5.95 1.24 6.10
N VAL A 68 4.86 1.42 6.86
CA VAL A 68 4.89 2.13 8.15
C VAL A 68 5.85 1.44 9.13
N GLU A 69 5.75 0.12 9.27
CA GLU A 69 6.66 -0.67 10.12
C GLU A 69 8.14 -0.51 9.72
N LEU A 70 8.45 -0.40 8.43
CA LEU A 70 9.83 -0.17 7.96
C LEU A 70 10.33 1.23 8.31
N LEU A 71 9.47 2.25 8.16
CA LEU A 71 9.84 3.63 8.44
C LEU A 71 9.99 3.89 9.94
N ASP A 72 9.08 3.36 10.77
CA ASP A 72 9.07 3.55 12.23
C ASP A 72 10.25 2.88 12.95
N ARG A 73 11.05 2.06 12.26
CA ARG A 73 12.27 1.46 12.83
C ARG A 73 13.40 2.45 12.98
N GLU A 74 13.51 3.42 12.08
CA GLU A 74 14.66 4.34 11.97
C GLU A 74 14.26 5.82 12.00
N TYR A 75 13.02 6.13 11.61
CA TYR A 75 12.59 7.49 11.33
C TYR A 75 11.37 7.89 12.13
N SER A 76 11.33 9.16 12.54
CA SER A 76 10.13 9.82 12.99
C SER A 76 9.57 10.69 11.88
N ILE A 77 8.34 10.36 11.45
CA ILE A 77 7.59 11.08 10.43
C ILE A 77 6.21 11.39 10.97
N SER A 78 5.84 12.67 11.05
CA SER A 78 4.49 13.09 11.43
C SER A 78 3.45 12.51 10.45
N ASN A 79 2.35 11.96 10.96
CA ASN A 79 1.26 11.38 10.15
C ASN A 79 1.74 10.38 9.07
N VAL A 80 2.73 9.54 9.40
CA VAL A 80 3.38 8.61 8.44
C VAL A 80 2.36 7.72 7.72
N ARG A 81 1.36 7.20 8.45
CA ARG A 81 0.33 6.31 7.89
C ARG A 81 -0.46 6.97 6.76
N GLU A 82 -0.96 8.18 6.99
CA GLU A 82 -1.73 8.94 5.99
C GLU A 82 -0.88 9.23 4.75
N LYS A 83 0.38 9.63 4.96
CA LYS A 83 1.33 9.91 3.87
C LYS A 83 1.62 8.66 3.05
N VAL A 84 1.80 7.51 3.70
CA VAL A 84 2.00 6.20 3.07
C VAL A 84 0.74 5.75 2.31
N GLU A 85 -0.44 5.85 2.92
CA GLU A 85 -1.72 5.53 2.27
C GLU A 85 -1.93 6.37 1.00
N ARG A 86 -1.67 7.68 1.07
CA ARG A 86 -1.74 8.57 -0.08
C ARG A 86 -0.72 8.19 -1.15
N PHE A 87 0.50 7.80 -0.77
CA PHE A 87 1.51 7.38 -1.73
C PHE A 87 1.11 6.09 -2.46
N ILE A 88 0.75 5.03 -1.71
CA ILE A 88 0.40 3.71 -2.26
C ILE A 88 -0.84 3.78 -3.15
N ARG A 89 -1.86 4.55 -2.75
CA ARG A 89 -3.07 4.78 -3.56
C ARG A 89 -2.78 5.38 -4.93
N ASN A 90 -1.67 6.10 -5.08
CA ASN A 90 -1.22 6.70 -6.33
C ASN A 90 -0.10 5.90 -7.03
N CYS A 91 0.25 4.71 -6.52
CA CYS A 91 1.27 3.88 -7.14
C CYS A 91 0.71 3.19 -8.39
N VAL A 92 1.20 3.60 -9.57
CA VAL A 92 0.78 3.06 -10.88
C VAL A 92 0.94 1.54 -10.94
N HIS A 93 2.05 1.00 -10.46
CA HIS A 93 2.31 -0.43 -10.47
C HIS A 93 1.29 -1.20 -9.62
N CYS A 94 1.03 -0.74 -8.40
CA CYS A 94 0.00 -1.34 -7.54
C CYS A 94 -1.40 -1.24 -8.14
N ILE A 95 -1.75 -0.10 -8.76
CA ILE A 95 -3.05 0.09 -9.42
C ILE A 95 -3.22 -0.91 -10.59
N LEU A 96 -2.17 -1.12 -11.38
CA LEU A 96 -2.21 -2.04 -12.52
C LEU A 96 -2.28 -3.50 -12.10
N ILE A 97 -1.58 -3.89 -11.03
CA ILE A 97 -1.58 -5.28 -10.52
C ILE A 97 -2.85 -5.59 -9.72
N ASN A 98 -3.26 -4.71 -8.81
CA ASN A 98 -4.43 -4.92 -7.94
C ASN A 98 -5.77 -4.69 -8.66
N ARG A 99 -5.77 -4.56 -9.99
CA ARG A 99 -6.94 -4.19 -10.80
C ARG A 99 -8.04 -5.26 -10.88
N LYS A 100 -8.01 -6.29 -10.03
CA LYS A 100 -9.00 -7.37 -10.03
C LYS A 100 -9.28 -7.91 -8.62
N GLN A 101 -9.99 -7.13 -7.82
CA GLN A 101 -11.18 -7.73 -7.22
C GLN A 101 -12.33 -7.04 -7.96
N GLY A 102 -13.07 -7.80 -8.76
CA GLY A 102 -14.32 -7.29 -9.30
C GLY A 102 -15.26 -6.87 -8.16
N LYS A 103 -16.50 -6.50 -8.48
CA LYS A 103 -17.52 -6.49 -7.43
C LYS A 103 -17.46 -7.84 -6.71
N GLN A 104 -17.53 -7.81 -5.37
CA GLN A 104 -17.75 -9.01 -4.57
C GLN A 104 -18.89 -9.79 -5.23
N GLU A 105 -18.74 -11.10 -5.39
CA GLU A 105 -19.73 -11.92 -6.10
C GLU A 105 -21.12 -11.58 -5.56
N GLY A 106 -21.97 -11.04 -6.43
CA GLY A 106 -23.34 -10.71 -6.08
C GLY A 106 -24.20 -11.97 -6.05
N PHE A 107 -25.48 -11.82 -5.72
CA PHE A 107 -26.42 -12.92 -5.92
C PHE A 107 -26.44 -13.36 -7.39
N LEU A 108 -26.54 -14.67 -7.62
CA LEU A 108 -26.77 -15.21 -8.96
C LEU A 108 -28.14 -14.70 -9.44
N ASN A 109 -28.17 -14.07 -10.62
CA ASN A 109 -29.42 -13.72 -11.28
C ASN A 109 -29.91 -14.95 -12.05
N THR A 110 -30.72 -15.79 -11.39
CA THR A 110 -31.28 -16.98 -12.02
C THR A 110 -32.21 -16.62 -13.17
N ILE A 111 -32.07 -17.30 -14.29
CA ILE A 111 -33.01 -17.22 -15.41
C ILE A 111 -34.25 -18.03 -15.05
N ASP A 112 -35.44 -17.44 -15.16
CA ASP A 112 -36.70 -18.15 -14.95
C ASP A 112 -36.88 -19.23 -16.03
N LYS A 113 -37.22 -20.45 -15.60
CA LYS A 113 -37.29 -21.63 -16.48
C LYS A 113 -38.68 -21.81 -17.09
N GLY A 114 -39.72 -21.21 -16.50
CA GLY A 114 -41.11 -21.44 -16.88
C GLY A 114 -41.54 -22.92 -16.74
N ASP A 115 -42.76 -23.23 -17.18
CA ASP A 115 -43.37 -24.57 -17.05
C ASP A 115 -43.46 -25.34 -18.38
N LEU A 116 -42.83 -24.81 -19.45
CA LEU A 116 -42.90 -25.39 -20.78
C LEU A 116 -41.66 -26.24 -21.09
N PRO A 117 -41.83 -27.47 -21.61
CA PRO A 117 -40.70 -28.28 -22.06
C PRO A 117 -39.99 -27.62 -23.25
N LEU A 118 -38.66 -27.78 -23.32
CA LEU A 118 -37.81 -27.27 -24.42
C LEU A 118 -37.82 -25.74 -24.60
N HIS A 119 -38.24 -24.97 -23.59
CA HIS A 119 -38.33 -23.52 -23.65
C HIS A 119 -36.96 -22.81 -23.80
N THR A 120 -35.92 -23.29 -23.12
CA THR A 120 -34.58 -22.69 -23.14
C THR A 120 -33.50 -23.75 -23.37
N TRP A 121 -32.59 -23.49 -24.32
CA TRP A 121 -31.45 -24.36 -24.64
C TRP A 121 -30.14 -23.69 -24.21
N HIS A 122 -29.36 -24.39 -23.37
CA HIS A 122 -27.99 -23.99 -23.04
C HIS A 122 -27.06 -24.95 -23.76
N ILE A 123 -26.29 -24.43 -24.71
CA ILE A 123 -25.37 -25.20 -25.55
C ILE A 123 -23.98 -24.63 -25.31
N ASP A 124 -23.02 -25.48 -24.98
CA ASP A 124 -21.63 -25.09 -24.75
C ASP A 124 -20.67 -26.10 -25.39
N PHE A 125 -19.48 -25.67 -25.75
CA PHE A 125 -18.47 -26.54 -26.34
C PHE A 125 -17.40 -26.88 -25.31
N LEU A 126 -17.22 -28.16 -25.04
CA LEU A 126 -16.14 -28.65 -24.18
C LEU A 126 -14.96 -29.13 -25.04
N GLY A 127 -13.77 -28.56 -24.81
CA GLY A 127 -12.51 -29.09 -25.33
C GLY A 127 -11.41 -28.02 -25.51
N PRO A 128 -10.25 -28.40 -26.05
CA PRO A 128 -9.96 -29.71 -26.65
C PRO A 128 -9.68 -30.82 -25.62
N LEU A 129 -10.28 -31.98 -25.85
CA LEU A 129 -10.05 -33.23 -25.12
C LEU A 129 -9.07 -34.13 -25.87
N THR A 130 -8.71 -35.25 -25.24
CA THR A 130 -7.91 -36.30 -25.88
C THR A 130 -8.61 -36.81 -27.14
N ASN A 131 -7.82 -37.06 -28.17
CA ASN A 131 -8.31 -37.53 -29.45
C ASN A 131 -9.01 -38.88 -29.29
N THR A 132 -10.25 -38.96 -29.76
CA THR A 132 -10.86 -40.26 -30.03
C THR A 132 -10.15 -40.93 -31.22
N PRO A 133 -10.29 -42.26 -31.40
CA PRO A 133 -9.77 -42.95 -32.59
C PRO A 133 -10.30 -42.39 -33.92
N ARG A 134 -11.44 -41.67 -33.89
CA ARG A 134 -12.06 -41.01 -35.05
C ARG A 134 -11.65 -39.53 -35.21
N GLY A 135 -10.78 -39.01 -34.34
CA GLY A 135 -10.24 -37.66 -34.43
C GLY A 135 -11.10 -36.55 -33.80
N TYR A 136 -12.20 -36.88 -33.12
CA TYR A 136 -12.98 -35.90 -32.36
C TYR A 136 -12.23 -35.47 -31.09
N LYS A 137 -12.26 -34.16 -30.82
CA LYS A 137 -11.62 -33.50 -29.66
C LYS A 137 -12.58 -32.60 -28.86
N HIS A 138 -13.80 -32.40 -29.33
CA HIS A 138 -14.74 -31.50 -28.69
C HIS A 138 -16.09 -32.19 -28.53
N ILE A 139 -16.81 -31.82 -27.48
CA ILE A 139 -18.18 -32.24 -27.21
C ILE A 139 -19.06 -30.99 -27.25
N LEU A 140 -20.23 -31.13 -27.87
CA LEU A 140 -21.32 -30.16 -27.82
C LEU A 140 -22.33 -30.60 -26.75
#